data_AF-A6KQD9-F1
#
_entry.id   AF-A6KQD9-F1
#
_cell.length_a   1.000
_cell.length_b   1.000
_cell.length_c   1.000
_cell.angle_alpha   90.00
_cell.angle_beta   90.00
_cell.angle_gamma   90.00
#
_symmetry.space_group_name_H-M   'P 1'
#
loop_
_entity.id
_entity.type
_entity.pdbx_description
1 polymer ?
#
loop_
_entity_poly.entity_id
_entity_poly.type
_entity_poly.pdbx_seq_one_letter_code
_entity_poly.pdbx_strand_id
1 'polypeptide(L)'
;MAAPVTRQVSGCAGRVPSPTGSDTERGQPLAAAVAELPVLDASGRRVTFGALFRERRAVVVFVRHFLCYVCKEYVEDLAKIPKSVLQEADVTLIVIGQSSYHHIEPFCKLTGYSHEIYVDPEREIYKRLGMKRGEEISSSDWTLNHC
;
A
#
# COMPACT_ATOMS: atom_id res chain seq x y z
N MET A 1 -3.06 7.61 42.84
CA MET A 1 -3.49 8.00 41.47
C MET A 1 -3.51 6.76 40.60
N ALA A 2 -4.52 6.65 39.75
CA ALA A 2 -5.17 5.41 39.32
C ALA A 2 -4.34 4.47 38.43
N ALA A 3 -4.56 3.16 38.61
CA ALA A 3 -4.10 2.08 37.73
C ALA A 3 -4.99 2.00 36.47
N PRO A 4 -4.44 1.64 35.29
CA PRO A 4 -5.25 1.45 34.10
C PRO A 4 -5.99 0.10 34.17
N VAL A 5 -7.30 0.19 34.00
CA VAL A 5 -8.25 -0.92 33.94
C VAL A 5 -7.99 -1.78 32.71
N THR A 6 -7.59 -3.03 32.91
CA THR A 6 -7.69 -4.09 31.91
C THR A 6 -9.11 -4.63 31.92
N ARG A 7 -9.88 -4.38 30.86
CA ARG A 7 -11.19 -5.03 30.66
C ARG A 7 -11.18 -5.77 29.33
N GLN A 8 -10.88 -7.06 29.42
CA GLN A 8 -11.16 -8.04 28.38
C GLN A 8 -12.67 -8.07 28.12
N VAL A 9 -13.07 -7.90 26.85
CA VAL A 9 -14.40 -8.28 26.40
C VAL A 9 -14.31 -9.73 25.93
N SER A 10 -15.01 -10.58 26.68
CA SER A 10 -15.23 -11.98 26.38
C SER A 10 -16.45 -12.12 25.46
N GLY A 11 -16.29 -12.86 24.37
CA GLY A 11 -17.31 -13.73 23.75
C GLY A 11 -18.59 -13.12 23.17
N CYS A 12 -18.68 -13.07 21.84
CA CYS A 12 -19.82 -13.64 21.13
C CYS A 12 -19.36 -14.26 19.80
N ALA A 13 -19.50 -15.59 19.71
CA ALA A 13 -19.29 -16.35 18.50
C ALA A 13 -20.41 -16.04 17.50
N GLY A 14 -20.22 -15.00 16.70
CA GLY A 14 -20.98 -14.78 15.47
C GLY A 14 -20.29 -15.52 14.34
N ARG A 15 -20.83 -16.68 13.95
CA ARG A 15 -20.43 -17.38 12.73
C ARG A 15 -20.79 -16.49 11.55
N VAL A 16 -19.82 -15.71 11.06
CA VAL A 16 -19.94 -15.01 9.78
C VAL A 16 -20.10 -16.10 8.71
N PRO A 17 -21.19 -16.11 7.93
CA PRO A 17 -21.29 -17.00 6.79
C PRO A 17 -20.15 -16.67 5.84
N SER A 18 -19.24 -17.62 5.63
CA SER A 18 -18.25 -17.52 4.56
C SER A 18 -18.99 -17.37 3.24
N PRO A 19 -18.71 -16.33 2.43
CA PRO A 19 -19.19 -16.33 1.06
C PRO A 19 -18.44 -17.43 0.31
N THR A 20 -19.06 -18.59 0.18
CA THR A 20 -18.84 -19.49 -0.95
C THR A 20 -19.28 -18.76 -2.21
N GLY A 21 -18.37 -17.95 -2.73
CA GLY A 21 -18.45 -17.33 -4.05
C GLY A 21 -17.08 -17.51 -4.68
N SER A 22 -16.94 -18.55 -5.50
CA SER A 22 -15.81 -18.70 -6.42
C SER A 22 -15.99 -17.74 -7.59
N ASP A 23 -16.06 -16.45 -7.31
CA ASP A 23 -15.93 -15.41 -8.32
C ASP A 23 -14.45 -15.07 -8.37
N THR A 24 -13.77 -15.62 -9.38
CA THR A 24 -12.45 -15.13 -9.76
C THR A 24 -12.64 -13.71 -10.26
N GLU A 25 -12.62 -12.73 -9.35
CA GLU A 25 -12.59 -11.31 -9.72
C GLU A 25 -11.33 -11.08 -10.55
N ARG A 26 -11.50 -11.11 -11.87
CA ARG A 26 -10.42 -10.89 -12.82
C ARG A 26 -10.10 -9.41 -12.78
N GLY A 27 -9.08 -9.05 -12.01
CA GLY A 27 -8.60 -7.68 -11.89
C GLY A 27 -8.29 -7.05 -13.27
N GLN A 28 -8.39 -5.71 -13.34
CA GLN A 28 -8.05 -4.99 -14.56
C GLN A 28 -6.55 -5.18 -14.89
N PRO A 29 -6.20 -5.42 -16.17
CA PRO A 29 -4.81 -5.58 -16.56
C PRO A 29 -4.05 -4.27 -16.34
N LEU A 30 -2.88 -4.35 -15.72
CA LEU A 30 -1.97 -3.21 -15.63
C LEU A 30 -1.47 -2.86 -17.03
N ALA A 31 -1.58 -1.58 -17.42
CA ALA A 31 -1.05 -1.13 -18.69
C ALA A 31 0.45 -1.41 -18.80
N ALA A 32 0.90 -1.99 -19.92
CA ALA A 32 2.31 -2.35 -20.14
C ALA A 32 3.27 -1.17 -19.90
N ALA A 33 2.87 0.03 -20.34
CA ALA A 33 3.62 1.26 -20.13
C ALA A 33 3.83 1.63 -18.65
N VAL A 34 2.98 1.15 -17.73
CA VAL A 34 3.15 1.33 -16.28
C VAL A 34 4.04 0.25 -15.68
N ALA A 35 3.92 -0.98 -16.17
CA ALA A 35 4.77 -2.09 -15.74
C ALA A 35 6.26 -1.86 -16.06
N GLU A 36 6.55 -1.12 -17.13
CA GLU A 36 7.92 -0.79 -17.55
C GLU A 36 8.57 0.37 -16.77
N LEU A 37 7.78 1.11 -15.97
CA LEU A 37 8.30 2.26 -15.22
C LEU A 37 9.28 1.82 -14.13
N PRO A 38 10.37 2.58 -13.90
CA PRO A 38 11.36 2.24 -12.89
C PRO A 38 10.90 2.67 -11.49
N VAL A 39 11.16 1.81 -10.51
CA VAL A 39 11.25 2.14 -9.09
C VAL A 39 12.69 1.98 -8.62
N LEU A 40 13.08 2.66 -7.54
CA LEU A 40 14.40 2.50 -6.94
C LEU A 40 14.32 1.71 -5.64
N ASP A 41 15.25 0.78 -5.44
CA ASP A 41 15.45 0.11 -4.16
C ASP A 41 16.32 0.96 -3.19
N ALA A 42 16.58 0.42 -1.99
CA ALA A 42 17.39 1.08 -0.96
C ALA A 42 18.82 1.44 -1.42
N SER A 43 19.36 0.74 -2.43
CA SER A 43 20.68 0.99 -3.01
C SER A 43 20.66 2.01 -4.15
N GLY A 44 19.47 2.49 -4.55
CA GLY A 44 19.29 3.37 -5.71
C GLY A 44 19.26 2.63 -7.04
N ARG A 45 19.22 1.29 -7.03
CA ARG A 45 19.15 0.49 -8.25
C ARG A 45 17.73 0.50 -8.80
N ARG A 46 17.63 0.65 -10.12
CA ARG A 46 16.37 0.68 -10.86
C ARG A 46 15.83 -0.73 -11.07
N VAL A 47 14.56 -0.92 -10.73
CA VAL A 47 13.79 -2.15 -10.95
C VAL A 47 12.50 -1.76 -11.67
N THR A 48 12.07 -2.53 -12.67
CA THR A 48 10.79 -2.27 -13.36
C THR A 48 9.62 -2.62 -12.45
N PHE A 49 8.61 -1.76 -12.38
CA PHE A 49 7.44 -1.94 -11.52
C PHE A 49 6.76 -3.31 -11.71
N GLY A 50 6.62 -3.75 -12.96
CA GLY A 50 6.03 -5.04 -13.32
C GLY A 50 6.82 -6.26 -12.84
N ALA A 51 8.11 -6.11 -12.53
CA ALA A 51 8.90 -7.22 -11.99
C ALA A 51 8.54 -7.52 -10.53
N LEU A 52 8.02 -6.55 -9.78
CA LEU A 52 7.71 -6.68 -8.36
C LEU A 52 6.61 -7.71 -8.04
N PHE A 53 5.76 -8.01 -9.02
CA PHE A 53 4.61 -8.90 -8.87
C PHE A 53 4.49 -9.90 -10.04
N ARG A 54 5.63 -10.19 -10.70
CA ARG A 54 5.66 -11.16 -11.81
C ARG A 54 5.54 -12.60 -11.31
N GLU A 55 6.24 -12.92 -10.23
CA GLU A 55 6.36 -14.30 -9.72
C GLU A 55 5.28 -14.63 -8.68
N ARG A 56 4.83 -13.61 -7.93
CA ARG A 56 3.91 -13.77 -6.81
C ARG A 56 2.90 -12.63 -6.79
N ARG A 57 1.79 -12.86 -6.09
CA ARG A 57 0.80 -11.80 -5.85
C ARG A 57 1.43 -10.74 -4.95
N ALA A 58 1.18 -9.47 -5.24
CA ALA A 58 1.69 -8.37 -4.41
C ALA A 58 0.57 -7.44 -3.97
N VAL A 59 0.66 -6.99 -2.72
CA VAL A 59 -0.07 -5.85 -2.20
C VAL A 59 0.87 -4.66 -2.26
N VAL A 60 0.63 -3.75 -3.19
CA VAL A 60 1.44 -2.54 -3.39
C VAL A 60 0.75 -1.35 -2.74
N VAL A 61 1.44 -0.71 -1.81
CA VAL A 61 0.95 0.42 -1.02
C VAL A 61 1.75 1.67 -1.35
N PHE A 62 1.10 2.66 -1.97
CA PHE A 62 1.72 3.96 -2.24
C PHE A 62 1.59 4.88 -1.03
N VAL A 63 2.69 5.43 -0.55
CA VAL A 63 2.73 6.44 0.52
C VAL A 63 3.22 7.78 0.00
N ARG A 64 2.76 8.87 0.63
CA ARG A 64 3.01 10.23 0.15
C ARG A 64 4.49 10.60 0.17
N HIS A 65 5.19 10.36 1.28
CA HIS A 65 6.65 10.47 1.40
C HIS A 65 7.10 9.93 2.76
N PHE A 66 8.35 9.45 2.86
CA PHE A 66 8.88 8.84 4.09
C PHE A 66 9.13 9.82 5.26
N LEU A 67 9.04 11.13 5.02
CA LEU A 67 9.16 12.17 6.06
C LEU A 67 7.80 12.61 6.65
N CYS A 68 6.70 11.96 6.30
CA CYS A 68 5.37 12.30 6.80
C CYS A 68 5.05 11.52 8.07
N TYR A 69 4.57 12.21 9.12
CA TYR A 69 4.11 11.58 10.36
C TYR A 69 3.00 10.54 10.12
N VAL A 70 2.00 10.88 9.30
CA VAL A 70 0.90 9.96 8.97
C VAL A 70 1.39 8.74 8.19
N CYS A 71 2.34 8.92 7.26
CA CYS A 71 2.93 7.78 6.55
C CYS A 71 3.77 6.89 7.47
N LYS A 72 4.46 7.48 8.46
CA LYS A 72 5.19 6.73 9.47
C LYS A 72 4.24 5.83 10.25
N GLU A 73 3.20 6.39 10.86
CA GLU A 73 2.22 5.61 11.65
C GLU A 73 1.58 4.50 10.82
N TYR A 74 1.18 4.82 9.58
CA TYR A 74 0.58 3.84 8.68
C TYR A 74 1.54 2.69 8.35
N VAL A 75 2.82 2.97 8.11
CA VAL A 75 3.82 1.93 7.82
C VAL A 75 4.23 1.16 9.08
N GLU A 76 4.19 1.78 10.27
CA GLU A 76 4.35 1.07 11.55
C GLU A 76 3.24 0.03 11.76
N ASP A 77 2.01 0.34 11.33
CA ASP A 77 0.93 -0.65 11.35
C ASP A 77 1.16 -1.78 10.35
N LEU A 78 1.64 -1.46 9.14
CA LEU A 78 2.01 -2.49 8.15
C LEU A 78 3.19 -3.36 8.63
N ALA A 79 4.10 -2.81 9.42
CA ALA A 79 5.23 -3.54 9.98
C ALA A 79 4.80 -4.63 10.99
N LYS A 80 3.61 -4.50 11.60
CA LYS A 80 3.06 -5.50 12.53
C LYS A 80 2.59 -6.76 11.82
N ILE A 81 2.38 -6.73 10.50
CA ILE A 81 1.96 -7.90 9.72
C ILE A 81 3.11 -8.91 9.68
N PRO A 82 2.95 -10.13 10.23
CA PRO A 82 4.01 -11.12 10.26
C PRO A 82 4.38 -11.59 8.85
N LYS A 83 5.68 -11.74 8.59
CA LYS A 83 6.19 -12.29 7.32
C LYS A 83 5.68 -13.70 7.03
N SER A 84 5.46 -14.52 8.07
CA SER A 84 4.98 -15.89 7.92
C SER A 84 3.61 -15.94 7.23
N VAL A 85 2.68 -15.07 7.63
CA VAL A 85 1.32 -15.03 7.06
C VAL A 85 1.37 -14.66 5.57
N LEU A 86 2.24 -13.71 5.19
CA LEU A 86 2.42 -13.31 3.80
C LEU A 86 3.07 -14.43 2.97
N GLN A 87 4.05 -15.14 3.53
CA GLN A 87 4.71 -16.27 2.88
C GLN A 87 3.77 -17.47 2.71
N GLU A 88 2.97 -17.80 3.72
CA GLU A 88 1.95 -18.86 3.66
C GLU A 88 0.90 -18.57 2.59
N ALA A 89 0.58 -17.30 2.36
CA ALA A 89 -0.36 -16.85 1.34
C ALA A 89 0.25 -16.67 -0.06
N ASP A 90 1.57 -16.84 -0.20
CA ASP A 90 2.35 -16.52 -1.42
C ASP A 90 2.11 -15.08 -1.92
N VAL A 91 2.09 -14.14 -0.97
CA VAL A 91 1.88 -12.70 -1.21
C VAL A 91 3.09 -11.89 -0.73
N THR A 92 3.49 -10.88 -1.50
CA THR A 92 4.46 -9.87 -1.08
C THR A 92 3.76 -8.58 -0.67
N LEU A 93 4.19 -7.99 0.44
CA LEU A 93 3.74 -6.65 0.84
C LEU A 93 4.83 -5.64 0.47
N ILE A 94 4.47 -4.66 -0.35
CA ILE A 94 5.41 -3.71 -0.94
C ILE A 94 4.94 -2.29 -0.65
N VAL A 95 5.81 -1.47 -0.06
CA VAL A 95 5.57 -0.03 0.11
C VAL A 95 6.35 0.76 -0.94
N ILE A 96 5.68 1.70 -1.62
CA ILE A 96 6.31 2.61 -2.58
C ILE A 96 6.15 4.05 -2.10
N GLY A 97 7.27 4.71 -1.78
CA GLY A 97 7.28 6.12 -1.39
C GLY A 97 7.60 7.06 -2.54
N GLN A 98 7.13 8.31 -2.45
CA GLN A 98 7.46 9.37 -3.41
C GLN A 98 8.56 10.28 -2.83
N SER A 99 9.72 9.69 -2.54
CA SER A 99 10.87 10.38 -1.95
C SER A 99 12.19 9.83 -2.52
N SER A 100 13.31 10.43 -2.15
CA SER A 100 14.62 9.89 -2.50
C SER A 100 14.88 8.53 -1.83
N TYR A 101 15.60 7.64 -2.52
CA TYR A 101 15.96 6.30 -2.03
C TYR A 101 16.81 6.36 -0.75
N HIS A 102 17.56 7.44 -0.53
CA HIS A 102 18.33 7.67 0.69
C HIS A 102 17.48 7.65 1.97
N HIS A 103 16.17 7.88 1.86
CA HIS A 103 15.26 7.86 3.00
C HIS A 103 14.70 6.47 3.30
N ILE A 104 14.95 5.46 2.46
CA ILE A 104 14.47 4.09 2.69
C ILE A 104 15.04 3.53 4.00
N GLU A 105 16.37 3.50 4.15
CA GLU A 105 16.97 2.86 5.33
C GLU A 105 16.60 3.55 6.65
N PRO A 106 16.65 4.89 6.77
CA PRO A 106 16.21 5.56 8.00
C PRO A 106 14.74 5.29 8.30
N PHE A 107 13.89 5.24 7.27
CA PHE A 107 12.45 5.02 7.43
C PHE A 107 12.14 3.59 7.88
N CYS A 108 12.82 2.59 7.33
CA CYS A 108 12.72 1.20 7.80
C CYS A 108 13.18 1.07 9.26
N LYS A 109 14.30 1.69 9.63
CA LYS A 109 14.81 1.68 11.02
C LYS A 109 13.83 2.35 11.99
N LEU A 110 13.19 3.44 11.55
CA LEU A 110 12.23 4.19 12.37
C LEU A 110 10.92 3.43 12.58
N THR A 111 10.42 2.75 11.54
CA THR A 111 9.10 2.10 11.54
C THR A 111 9.15 0.61 11.93
N GLY A 112 10.34 0.01 11.94
CA GLY A 112 10.50 -1.45 12.06
C GLY A 112 10.02 -2.22 10.83
N TYR A 113 9.70 -1.53 9.73
CA TYR A 113 9.22 -2.16 8.51
C TYR A 113 10.31 -3.01 7.87
N SER A 114 10.03 -4.30 7.74
CA SER A 114 11.00 -5.31 7.30
C SER A 114 10.62 -6.00 5.99
N HIS A 115 9.49 -5.60 5.38
CA HIS A 115 9.06 -6.09 4.07
C HIS A 115 9.67 -5.22 2.95
N GLU A 116 9.25 -5.45 1.71
CA GLU A 116 9.83 -4.78 0.55
C GLU A 116 9.43 -3.30 0.48
N ILE A 117 10.39 -2.45 0.19
CA ILE A 117 10.17 -1.01 0.07
C ILE A 117 10.97 -0.44 -1.10
N TYR A 118 10.31 0.42 -1.87
CA TYR A 118 10.88 1.10 -3.03
C TYR A 118 10.47 2.57 -3.04
N VAL A 119 11.04 3.33 -3.97
CA VAL A 119 10.60 4.69 -4.26
C VAL A 119 10.30 4.90 -5.74
N ASP A 120 9.32 5.77 -5.99
CA ASP A 120 9.01 6.39 -7.28
C ASP A 120 9.24 7.90 -7.14
N PRO A 121 10.49 8.40 -7.29
CA PRO A 121 10.82 9.80 -7.03
C PRO A 121 10.11 10.77 -7.98
N GLU A 122 9.94 10.36 -9.25
CA GLU A 122 9.35 11.19 -10.31
C GLU A 122 7.81 11.10 -10.34
N ARG A 123 7.25 10.21 -9.50
CA ARG A 123 5.80 9.97 -9.35
C ARG A 123 5.16 9.52 -10.66
N GLU A 124 5.92 8.87 -11.54
CA GLU A 124 5.45 8.48 -12.86
C GLU A 124 4.38 7.39 -12.76
N ILE A 125 4.60 6.41 -11.88
CA ILE A 125 3.64 5.32 -11.66
C ILE A 125 2.37 5.89 -11.03
N TYR A 126 2.52 6.73 -10.01
CA TYR A 126 1.40 7.40 -9.35
C TYR A 126 0.50 8.17 -10.34
N LYS A 127 1.13 8.97 -11.22
CA LYS A 127 0.42 9.74 -12.26
C LYS A 127 -0.27 8.83 -13.27
N ARG A 128 0.43 7.79 -13.76
CA ARG A 128 -0.10 6.89 -14.79
C ARG A 128 -1.20 5.96 -14.29
N LEU A 129 -1.20 5.63 -13.00
CA LEU A 129 -2.29 4.91 -12.34
C LEU A 129 -3.51 5.81 -12.06
N GLY A 130 -3.46 7.10 -12.41
CA GLY A 130 -4.56 8.03 -12.20
C GLY A 130 -4.82 8.35 -10.73
N MET A 131 -3.87 8.08 -9.83
CA MET A 131 -4.02 8.39 -8.43
C MET A 131 -4.00 9.91 -8.23
N LYS A 132 -5.00 10.43 -7.52
CA LYS A 132 -5.14 11.87 -7.24
C LYS A 132 -4.70 12.20 -5.83
N ARG A 133 -4.14 13.39 -5.66
CA ARG A 133 -3.97 14.02 -4.35
C ARG A 133 -5.36 14.47 -3.91
N GLY A 134 -5.74 14.22 -2.66
CA GLY A 134 -7.12 14.34 -2.14
C GLY A 134 -7.78 15.74 -2.14
N GLU A 135 -7.44 16.62 -3.07
CA GLU A 135 -8.00 17.97 -3.20
C GLU A 135 -8.64 18.23 -4.58
N GLU A 136 -8.93 17.18 -5.36
CA GLU A 136 -9.79 17.28 -6.55
C GLU A 136 -11.03 16.41 -6.38
N ILE A 137 -11.96 16.88 -5.55
CA ILE A 137 -13.37 16.56 -5.78
C ILE A 137 -13.71 17.33 -7.07
N SER A 138 -13.71 16.61 -8.19
CA SER A 138 -14.22 17.13 -9.45
C SER A 138 -15.63 17.64 -9.19
N SER A 139 -15.82 18.95 -9.25
CA SER A 139 -17.14 19.57 -9.34
C SER A 139 -17.72 19.24 -10.72
N SER A 140 -18.20 18.01 -10.89
CA SER A 140 -19.02 17.66 -12.05
C SER A 140 -20.43 18.20 -11.84
N ASP A 141 -20.67 19.34 -12.49
CA ASP A 141 -21.93 19.76 -13.12
C ASP A 141 -23.24 19.34 -12.45
N TRP A 142 -23.75 20.20 -11.58
CA TRP A 142 -25.19 20.31 -11.36
C TRP A 142 -25.84 21.12 -12.50
N THR A 143 -25.81 20.60 -13.73
CA THR A 143 -26.80 21.03 -14.74
C THR A 143 -28.06 20.21 -14.57
N LEU A 144 -28.88 20.57 -13.58
CA LEU A 144 -30.28 20.17 -13.55
C LEU A 144 -31.05 21.08 -14.53
N ASN A 145 -31.10 20.66 -15.79
CA ASN A 145 -32.26 20.90 -16.63
C ASN A 145 -33.37 19.98 -16.12
N HIS A 146 -34.38 20.50 -15.43
CA HIS A 146 -35.72 19.91 -15.38
C HIS A 146 -36.75 21.04 -15.48
N CYS A 147 -37.74 20.82 -16.35
CA CYS A 147 -38.79 21.72 -16.83
C CYS A 147 -39.56 22.50 -15.77
#